data_AF-A0A956HU54-F1
#
_entry.id   AF-A0A956HU54-F1
#
_cell.length_a   1.000
_cell.length_b   1.000
_cell.length_c   1.000
_cell.angle_alpha   90.00
_cell.angle_beta   90.00
_cell.angle_gamma   90.00
#
_symmetry.space_group_name_H-M   'P 1'
#
loop_
_entity.id
_entity.type
_entity.pdbx_description
1 polymer ?
#
loop_
_entity_poly.entity_id
_entity_poly.type
_entity_poly.pdbx_seq_one_letter_code
_entity_poly.pdbx_strand_id
1 'polypeptide(L)'
;MAVYPAPETGTDCGVGSPDDCGVPRDATLQIRFDRYLLPETAVRQSIRVYTGDPDLGVFLQPEYDLVERVLSYRLADGGTYLPGVLYTVELVVPTDADSYGFRAFDGASLAEGPVPLKFDFRTAKADPPPAASSDPPVTCAAILTAFQNGSCTGSACHKRCDDPTGSCSQTPRMGLMLDSADAIRETAIGKPAHETEIGSKTGVVLENPVRLGVNMPIVDPFRPDNSYLMYKLLRKTDSFRTAPDAPQTVCDTRYQVGFGPDGECPPPPAAESQRLREWFVRGEPMPLGDLKLDNNDPRARLRLIQRWIREGARLDACPQ
;
A
#
# COMPACT_ATOMS: atom_id res chain seq x y z
N MET A 1 0.27 14.92 9.64
CA MET A 1 0.66 14.75 11.05
C MET A 1 1.97 14.01 11.05
N ALA A 2 3.00 14.53 11.73
CA ALA A 2 4.24 13.80 11.96
C ALA A 2 4.21 13.23 13.37
N VAL A 3 4.61 11.97 13.51
CA VAL A 3 4.98 11.41 14.81
C VAL A 3 6.50 11.54 14.86
N TYR A 4 6.98 12.49 15.66
CA TYR A 4 8.38 12.57 16.00
C TYR A 4 8.66 11.60 17.15
N PRO A 5 9.91 11.15 17.32
CA PRO A 5 10.28 10.43 18.53
C PRO A 5 9.85 11.24 19.76
N ALA A 6 9.37 10.57 20.81
CA ALA A 6 9.07 11.21 22.10
C ALA A 6 10.33 11.93 22.65
N PRO A 7 10.18 12.90 23.57
CA PRO A 7 11.31 13.46 24.30
C PRO A 7 12.23 12.36 24.83
N GLU A 8 13.55 12.56 24.74
CA GLU A 8 14.60 11.58 25.13
C GLU A 8 14.70 10.32 24.24
N THR A 9 13.85 10.17 23.22
CA THR A 9 13.93 9.07 22.24
C THR A 9 14.36 9.54 20.84
N GLY A 10 14.78 10.81 20.70
CA GLY A 10 15.14 11.39 19.39
C GLY A 10 15.89 12.72 19.42
N THR A 11 15.29 13.77 18.84
CA THR A 11 15.95 15.03 18.43
C THR A 11 16.70 15.78 19.52
N ASP A 12 16.39 15.49 20.78
CA ASP A 12 16.97 16.15 21.95
C ASP A 12 18.28 15.49 22.43
N CYS A 13 18.67 14.35 21.83
CA CYS A 13 19.88 13.63 22.17
C CYS A 13 21.15 14.34 21.65
N GLY A 14 22.09 14.60 22.56
CA GLY A 14 23.39 15.18 22.28
C GLY A 14 24.53 14.17 22.39
N VAL A 15 25.77 14.66 22.20
CA VAL A 15 26.99 13.82 22.26
C VAL A 15 27.20 13.16 23.64
N GLY A 16 26.74 13.83 24.71
CA GLY A 16 26.83 13.35 26.09
C GLY A 16 25.61 12.57 26.59
N SER A 17 24.62 12.30 25.72
CA SER A 17 23.41 11.57 26.13
C SER A 17 23.68 10.09 26.44
N PRO A 18 22.82 9.46 27.26
CA PRO A 18 22.84 8.01 27.50
C PRO A 18 22.88 7.18 26.21
N ASP A 19 23.37 5.94 26.30
CA ASP A 19 23.58 5.08 25.12
C ASP A 19 22.27 4.63 24.46
N ASP A 20 21.16 4.66 25.19
CA ASP A 20 19.80 4.40 24.71
C ASP A 20 19.08 5.67 24.21
N CYS A 21 19.69 6.85 24.33
CA CYS A 21 19.11 8.08 23.81
C CYS A 21 19.22 8.12 22.27
N GLY A 22 18.06 8.08 21.62
CA GLY A 22 17.91 8.23 20.18
C GLY A 22 17.02 7.14 19.59
N VAL A 23 16.77 7.21 18.28
CA VAL A 23 15.98 6.17 17.61
C VAL A 23 16.79 4.88 17.48
N PRO A 24 16.15 3.69 17.46
CA PRO A 24 16.84 2.43 17.19
C PRO A 24 17.66 2.48 15.90
N ARG A 25 18.80 1.79 15.87
CA ARG A 25 19.71 1.80 14.71
C ARG A 25 19.15 1.04 13.50
N ASP A 26 18.08 0.27 13.67
CA ASP A 26 17.31 -0.38 12.60
C ASP A 26 15.98 0.35 12.30
N ALA A 27 15.84 1.60 12.77
CA ALA A 27 14.61 2.36 12.61
C ALA A 27 14.17 2.46 11.13
N THR A 28 12.88 2.22 10.91
CA THR A 28 12.24 2.39 9.61
C THR A 28 11.68 3.80 9.49
N LEU A 29 12.00 4.51 8.41
CA LEU A 29 11.37 5.80 8.13
C LEU A 29 10.00 5.55 7.52
N GLN A 30 8.95 6.07 8.13
CA GLN A 30 7.56 5.88 7.71
C GLN A 30 6.94 7.21 7.33
N ILE A 31 6.44 7.33 6.10
CA ILE A 31 5.83 8.55 5.57
C ILE A 31 4.40 8.23 5.15
N ARG A 32 3.42 8.89 5.77
CA ARG A 32 2.00 8.73 5.44
C ARG A 32 1.54 9.87 4.53
N PHE A 33 0.87 9.50 3.44
CA PHE A 33 0.33 10.43 2.46
C PHE A 33 -1.20 10.50 2.55
N ASP A 34 -1.75 11.68 2.31
CA ASP A 34 -3.18 11.91 2.15
C ASP A 34 -3.68 11.51 0.75
N ARG A 35 -2.75 11.30 -0.18
CA ARG A 35 -2.99 10.89 -1.57
C ARG A 35 -2.33 9.57 -1.92
N TYR A 36 -2.87 8.86 -2.90
CA TYR A 36 -2.23 7.68 -3.47
C TYR A 36 -1.03 8.10 -4.32
N LEU A 37 0.10 7.43 -4.13
CA LEU A 37 1.32 7.71 -4.87
C LEU A 37 1.29 7.13 -6.27
N LEU A 38 2.04 7.75 -7.17
CA LEU A 38 2.46 7.18 -8.45
C LEU A 38 3.61 6.20 -8.17
N PRO A 39 3.45 4.88 -8.42
CA PRO A 39 4.43 3.84 -8.13
C PRO A 39 5.89 4.15 -8.48
N GLU A 40 6.12 4.62 -9.71
CA GLU A 40 7.46 4.93 -10.23
C GLU A 40 8.16 6.08 -9.49
N THR A 41 7.43 6.83 -8.67
CA THR A 41 7.95 7.92 -7.85
C THR A 41 8.07 7.56 -6.36
N ALA A 42 7.61 6.38 -5.95
CA ALA A 42 7.77 5.86 -4.60
C ALA A 42 9.06 5.02 -4.49
N VAL A 43 10.18 5.59 -4.96
CA VAL A 43 11.46 4.90 -5.13
C VAL A 43 12.52 5.43 -4.17
N ARG A 44 13.67 4.75 -4.09
CA ARG A 44 14.81 5.13 -3.25
C ARG A 44 15.25 6.59 -3.45
N GLN A 45 15.20 7.08 -4.69
CA GLN A 45 15.64 8.42 -5.07
C GLN A 45 14.70 9.54 -4.59
N SER A 46 13.51 9.20 -4.08
CA SER A 46 12.52 10.17 -3.62
C SER A 46 12.80 10.70 -2.21
N ILE A 47 13.79 10.13 -1.53
CA ILE A 47 14.29 10.57 -0.23
C ILE A 47 15.81 10.53 -0.21
N ARG A 48 16.43 11.42 0.56
CA ARG A 48 17.86 11.36 0.89
C ARG A 48 18.00 11.24 2.40
N VAL A 49 18.87 10.35 2.85
CA VAL A 49 19.20 10.19 4.27
C VAL A 49 20.71 10.11 4.38
N TYR A 50 21.31 11.06 5.08
CA TYR A 50 22.76 11.27 5.06
C TYR A 50 23.28 11.86 6.37
N THR A 51 24.60 11.86 6.52
CA THR A 51 25.30 12.44 7.68
C THR A 51 26.29 13.50 7.18
N GLY A 52 26.00 14.77 7.46
CA GLY A 52 26.82 15.89 6.96
C GLY A 52 26.59 16.16 5.47
N ASP A 53 27.22 15.40 4.58
CA ASP A 53 27.17 15.61 3.13
C ASP A 53 26.02 14.79 2.46
N PRO A 54 25.09 15.44 1.72
CA PRO A 54 24.02 14.76 0.98
C PRO A 54 24.48 13.68 0.00
N ASP A 55 25.72 13.75 -0.49
CA ASP A 55 26.27 12.76 -1.42
C ASP A 55 26.71 11.47 -0.71
N LEU A 56 26.83 11.49 0.63
CA LEU A 56 27.16 10.34 1.48
C LEU A 56 25.90 9.73 2.11
N GLY A 57 24.93 9.40 1.26
CA GLY A 57 23.65 8.84 1.66
C GLY A 57 23.70 7.36 2.07
N VAL A 58 22.71 6.92 2.83
CA VAL A 58 22.47 5.49 3.11
C VAL A 58 21.61 4.86 2.01
N PHE A 59 21.78 3.55 1.80
CA PHE A 59 20.97 2.82 0.83
C PHE A 59 19.66 2.32 1.48
N LEU A 60 18.53 2.79 0.94
CA LEU A 60 17.20 2.46 1.45
C LEU A 60 16.38 1.62 0.45
N GLN A 61 15.56 0.73 0.99
CA GLN A 61 14.58 -0.06 0.26
C GLN A 61 13.16 0.45 0.60
N PRO A 62 12.42 0.97 -0.39
CA PRO A 62 11.03 1.41 -0.19
C PRO A 62 10.06 0.22 -0.17
N GLU A 63 9.02 0.32 0.67
CA GLU A 63 7.85 -0.56 0.69
C GLU A 63 6.60 0.30 0.82
N TYR A 64 5.76 0.33 -0.23
CA TYR A 64 4.53 1.12 -0.23
C TYR A 64 3.32 0.28 0.19
N ASP A 65 2.68 0.67 1.30
CA ASP A 65 1.38 0.19 1.71
C ASP A 65 0.29 1.07 1.13
N LEU A 66 -0.35 0.57 0.08
CA LEU A 66 -1.41 1.24 -0.64
C LEU A 66 -2.67 1.38 0.22
N VAL A 67 -2.99 0.39 1.07
CA VAL A 67 -4.19 0.44 1.93
C VAL A 67 -4.10 1.64 2.90
N GLU A 68 -2.94 1.85 3.48
CA GLU A 68 -2.71 2.92 4.47
C GLU A 68 -2.12 4.20 3.90
N ARG A 69 -1.70 4.17 2.64
CA ARG A 69 -0.89 5.21 1.97
C ARG A 69 0.37 5.53 2.77
N VAL A 70 1.05 4.50 3.27
CA VAL A 70 2.30 4.64 4.02
C VAL A 70 3.46 4.08 3.21
N LEU A 71 4.49 4.88 3.00
CA LEU A 71 5.74 4.46 2.42
C LEU A 71 6.76 4.23 3.54
N SER A 72 7.29 3.02 3.63
CA SER A 72 8.33 2.65 4.58
C SER A 72 9.67 2.56 3.88
N TYR A 73 10.71 3.17 4.43
CA TYR A 73 12.08 3.03 3.97
C TYR A 73 12.89 2.30 5.04
N ARG A 74 13.43 1.14 4.67
CA ARG A 74 14.34 0.35 5.51
C ARG A 74 15.74 0.41 4.94
N LEU A 75 16.75 0.28 5.80
CA LEU A 75 18.11 0.04 5.32
C LEU A 75 18.14 -1.30 4.58
N ALA A 76 18.79 -1.33 3.40
CA ALA A 76 18.88 -2.55 2.61
C ALA A 76 19.67 -3.64 3.34
N ASP A 77 19.37 -4.90 2.99
CA ASP A 77 20.08 -6.10 3.45
C ASP A 77 20.16 -6.24 4.99
N GLY A 78 19.17 -5.68 5.71
CA GLY A 78 19.15 -5.69 7.18
C GLY A 78 20.22 -4.80 7.82
N GLY A 79 20.70 -3.80 7.10
CA GLY A 79 21.67 -2.83 7.60
C GLY A 79 21.17 -2.03 8.80
N THR A 80 22.11 -1.41 9.51
CA THR A 80 21.82 -0.51 10.64
C THR A 80 22.53 0.83 10.45
N TYR A 81 21.94 1.89 10.97
CA TYR A 81 22.58 3.20 11.05
C TYR A 81 23.78 3.15 12.00
N LEU A 82 24.72 4.08 11.81
CA LEU A 82 25.89 4.23 12.66
C LEU A 82 25.49 4.69 14.07
N PRO A 83 26.08 4.12 15.14
CA PRO A 83 25.66 4.40 16.51
C PRO A 83 25.90 5.85 16.91
N GLY A 84 24.91 6.48 17.56
CA GLY A 84 25.04 7.83 18.08
C GLY A 84 25.17 8.95 17.03
N VAL A 85 24.90 8.68 15.75
CA VAL A 85 25.10 9.65 14.65
C VAL A 85 23.83 10.45 14.37
N LEU A 86 24.01 11.73 14.02
CA LEU A 86 22.93 12.61 13.55
C LEU A 86 22.76 12.42 12.05
N TYR A 87 21.57 12.01 11.64
CA TYR A 87 21.16 11.86 10.26
C TYR A 87 20.19 12.98 9.88
N THR A 88 20.33 13.47 8.66
CA THR A 88 19.37 14.38 8.03
C THR A 88 18.56 13.59 7.01
N VAL A 89 17.24 13.75 7.07
CA VAL A 89 16.28 13.24 6.09
C VAL A 89 15.80 14.40 5.23
N GLU A 90 15.78 14.20 3.93
CA GLU A 90 15.28 15.18 2.95
C GLU A 90 14.34 14.49 1.96
N LEU A 91 13.08 14.93 1.93
CA LEU A 91 12.07 14.49 0.97
C LEU A 91 12.26 15.29 -0.32
N VAL A 92 12.61 14.61 -1.41
CA VAL A 92 12.91 15.26 -2.68
C VAL A 92 11.62 15.78 -3.31
N VAL A 93 11.63 17.05 -3.69
CA VAL A 93 10.55 17.67 -4.49
C VAL A 93 11.02 17.72 -5.94
N PRO A 94 10.25 17.16 -6.89
CA PRO A 94 10.63 17.19 -8.29
C PRO A 94 10.81 18.62 -8.82
N THR A 95 11.84 18.83 -9.63
CA THR A 95 12.16 20.08 -10.34
C THR A 95 12.21 19.82 -11.86
N ASP A 96 12.35 20.88 -12.65
CA ASP A 96 12.53 20.73 -14.11
C ASP A 96 13.85 20.04 -14.47
N ALA A 97 14.86 20.14 -13.61
CA ALA A 97 16.18 19.53 -13.81
C ALA A 97 16.27 18.10 -13.26
N ASP A 98 15.48 17.78 -12.24
CA ASP A 98 15.45 16.48 -11.57
C ASP A 98 14.01 16.02 -11.34
N SER A 99 13.60 14.98 -12.06
CA SER A 99 12.27 14.41 -11.97
C SER A 99 12.04 13.55 -10.72
N TYR A 100 13.07 13.26 -9.93
CA TYR A 100 12.95 12.46 -8.70
C TYR A 100 12.14 13.20 -7.63
N GLY A 101 11.55 12.43 -6.72
CA GLY A 101 10.65 12.92 -5.69
C GLY A 101 9.25 12.38 -5.83
N PHE A 102 8.43 12.59 -4.80
CA PHE A 102 7.10 11.99 -4.73
C PHE A 102 6.09 12.68 -5.65
N ARG A 103 5.28 11.87 -6.35
CA ARG A 103 4.09 12.33 -7.05
C ARG A 103 2.88 11.51 -6.63
N ALA A 104 1.72 12.16 -6.57
CA ALA A 104 0.45 11.44 -6.54
C ALA A 104 0.20 10.76 -7.89
N PHE A 105 -0.72 9.79 -7.94
CA PHE A 105 -1.03 9.02 -9.15
C PHE A 105 -1.46 9.87 -10.36
N ASP A 106 -1.95 11.09 -10.12
CA ASP A 106 -2.35 12.05 -11.15
C ASP A 106 -1.23 13.04 -11.53
N GLY A 107 0.00 12.81 -11.04
CA GLY A 107 1.20 13.57 -11.35
C GLY A 107 1.46 14.76 -10.44
N ALA A 108 0.54 15.10 -9.53
CA ALA A 108 0.73 16.21 -8.61
C ALA A 108 1.95 15.99 -7.71
N SER A 109 2.84 16.98 -7.66
CA SER A 109 4.05 16.95 -6.82
C SER A 109 3.71 17.02 -5.33
N LEU A 110 4.65 16.55 -4.51
CA LEU A 110 4.62 16.78 -3.06
C LEU A 110 4.58 18.28 -2.77
N ALA A 111 3.63 18.71 -1.94
CA ALA A 111 3.54 20.06 -1.43
C ALA A 111 4.12 20.12 -0.01
N GLU A 112 4.70 21.27 0.36
CA GLU A 112 4.98 21.54 1.77
C GLU A 112 3.68 21.48 2.57
N GLY A 113 3.76 20.79 3.70
CA GLY A 113 2.64 20.62 4.61
C GLY A 113 3.08 20.89 6.05
N PRO A 114 2.31 20.41 7.04
CA PRO A 114 2.68 20.56 8.45
C PRO A 114 3.90 19.73 8.86
N VAL A 115 4.36 18.82 7.98
CA VAL A 115 5.60 18.05 8.17
C VAL A 115 6.67 18.69 7.28
N PRO A 116 7.82 19.10 7.84
CA PRO A 116 8.88 19.70 7.05
C PRO A 116 9.45 18.64 6.09
N LEU A 117 9.83 19.10 4.89
CA LEU A 117 10.48 18.25 3.89
C LEU A 117 11.91 17.87 4.29
N LYS A 118 12.45 18.51 5.32
CA LYS A 118 13.77 18.24 5.85
C LYS A 118 13.73 18.20 7.37
N PHE A 119 14.27 17.15 7.97
CA PHE A 119 14.34 17.00 9.41
C PHE A 119 15.51 16.11 9.82
N ASP A 120 15.93 16.23 11.07
CA ASP A 120 17.06 15.47 11.59
C ASP A 120 16.60 14.47 12.66
N PHE A 121 17.34 13.37 12.80
CA PHE A 121 17.20 12.44 13.90
C PHE A 121 18.57 11.89 14.33
N ARG A 122 18.72 11.58 15.61
CA ARG A 122 19.90 10.89 16.13
C ARG A 122 19.55 9.46 16.46
N THR A 123 20.44 8.53 16.12
CA THR A 123 20.31 7.12 16.47
C THR A 123 20.92 6.84 17.84
N ALA A 124 20.35 5.90 18.58
CA ALA A 124 20.94 5.37 19.80
C ALA A 124 22.32 4.74 19.54
N LYS A 125 23.12 4.54 20.59
CA LYS A 125 24.39 3.80 20.52
C LYS A 125 24.18 2.30 20.74
N ALA A 126 23.18 1.94 21.54
CA ALA A 126 22.80 0.56 21.79
C ALA A 126 22.47 -0.18 20.48
N ASP A 127 22.77 -1.48 20.44
CA ASP A 127 22.34 -2.35 19.35
C ASP A 127 20.81 -2.50 19.36
N PRO A 128 20.18 -2.60 18.17
CA PRO A 128 18.75 -2.81 18.11
C PRO A 128 18.38 -4.17 18.71
N PRO A 129 17.17 -4.30 19.29
CA PRO A 129 16.67 -5.60 19.68
C PRO A 129 16.61 -6.54 18.46
N PRO A 130 16.61 -7.86 18.66
CA PRO A 130 16.42 -8.80 17.57
C PRO A 130 15.18 -8.44 16.76
N ALA A 131 15.31 -8.42 15.43
CA ALA A 131 14.19 -8.14 14.54
C ALA A 131 13.01 -9.05 14.89
N ALA A 132 11.82 -8.47 14.96
CA ALA A 132 10.60 -9.24 15.13
C ALA A 132 10.49 -10.28 14.01
N SER A 133 9.93 -11.45 14.32
CA SER A 133 9.68 -12.48 13.31
C SER A 133 8.80 -11.90 12.19
N SER A 134 9.17 -12.19 10.94
CA SER A 134 8.31 -11.83 9.79
C SER A 134 6.96 -12.53 9.90
N ASP A 135 5.91 -11.85 9.40
CA ASP A 135 4.60 -12.49 9.22
C ASP A 135 4.74 -13.79 8.41
N PRO A 136 3.93 -14.82 8.71
CA PRO A 136 3.88 -16.00 7.87
C PRO A 136 3.39 -15.64 6.45
N PRO A 137 3.88 -16.34 5.40
CA PRO A 137 3.40 -16.14 4.04
C PRO A 137 1.87 -16.28 3.93
N VAL A 138 1.25 -15.53 3.01
CA VAL A 138 -0.18 -15.70 2.72
C VAL A 138 -0.40 -17.05 2.05
N THR A 139 -1.29 -17.85 2.62
CA THR A 139 -1.66 -19.15 2.05
C THR A 139 -2.73 -18.98 0.97
N CYS A 140 -2.78 -19.92 0.02
CA CYS A 140 -3.84 -19.96 -0.98
C CYS A 140 -5.25 -20.03 -0.34
N ALA A 141 -5.41 -20.87 0.68
CA ALA A 141 -6.69 -20.99 1.39
C ALA A 141 -7.13 -19.63 1.96
N ALA A 142 -6.21 -18.86 2.55
CA ALA A 142 -6.52 -17.55 3.10
C ALA A 142 -7.03 -16.57 2.03
N ILE A 143 -6.45 -16.55 0.82
CA ILE A 143 -6.90 -15.66 -0.25
C ILE A 143 -8.21 -16.13 -0.90
N LEU A 144 -8.43 -17.43 -1.07
CA LEU A 144 -9.71 -17.94 -1.58
C LEU A 144 -10.84 -17.63 -0.60
N THR A 145 -10.63 -17.89 0.70
CA THR A 145 -11.57 -17.48 1.75
C THR A 145 -11.79 -15.97 1.77
N ALA A 146 -10.74 -15.18 1.50
CA ALA A 146 -10.87 -13.73 1.42
C ALA A 146 -11.85 -13.27 0.34
N PHE A 147 -11.77 -13.83 -0.87
CA PHE A 147 -12.69 -13.49 -1.95
C PHE A 147 -14.09 -14.08 -1.77
N GLN A 148 -14.19 -15.28 -1.19
CA GLN A 148 -15.46 -15.95 -0.92
C GLN A 148 -16.28 -15.22 0.13
N ASN A 149 -15.67 -14.88 1.26
CA ASN A 149 -16.36 -14.20 2.35
C ASN A 149 -16.61 -12.72 2.03
N GLY A 150 -15.82 -12.12 1.14
CA GLY A 150 -15.90 -10.70 0.82
C GLY A 150 -16.96 -10.29 -0.19
N SER A 151 -18.02 -11.10 -0.33
CA SER A 151 -19.12 -10.87 -1.29
C SER A 151 -18.68 -10.73 -2.76
N CYS A 152 -17.39 -10.87 -3.08
CA CYS A 152 -16.89 -10.83 -4.45
C CYS A 152 -17.42 -12.02 -5.24
N THR A 153 -17.51 -13.20 -4.61
CA THR A 153 -18.05 -14.42 -5.23
C THR A 153 -19.38 -14.88 -4.61
N GLY A 154 -19.69 -14.46 -3.37
CA GLY A 154 -20.91 -14.86 -2.66
C GLY A 154 -22.22 -14.44 -3.35
N SER A 155 -22.22 -13.33 -4.09
CA SER A 155 -23.36 -12.86 -4.91
C SER A 155 -23.30 -13.32 -6.37
N ALA A 156 -22.43 -14.29 -6.68
CA ALA A 156 -22.14 -14.79 -8.03
C ALA A 156 -21.53 -13.77 -9.01
N CYS A 157 -21.14 -12.56 -8.56
CA CYS A 157 -20.56 -11.54 -9.44
C CYS A 157 -19.24 -11.98 -10.11
N HIS A 158 -18.38 -12.66 -9.35
CA HIS A 158 -17.08 -13.18 -9.80
C HIS A 158 -16.94 -14.68 -9.53
N LYS A 159 -18.02 -15.43 -9.73
CA LYS A 159 -18.06 -16.89 -9.59
C LYS A 159 -18.27 -17.53 -10.96
N ARG A 160 -17.68 -18.71 -11.19
CA ARG A 160 -18.03 -19.56 -12.33
C ARG A 160 -19.49 -19.98 -12.25
N CYS A 161 -20.24 -19.72 -13.31
CA CYS A 161 -21.61 -20.15 -13.46
C CYS A 161 -21.64 -21.45 -14.26
N ASP A 162 -21.76 -22.60 -13.60
CA ASP A 162 -21.96 -23.90 -14.28
C ASP A 162 -23.45 -24.24 -14.47
N ASP A 163 -24.36 -23.29 -14.19
CA ASP A 163 -25.80 -23.48 -14.33
C ASP A 163 -26.28 -23.17 -15.77
N PRO A 164 -26.66 -24.19 -16.57
CA PRO A 164 -27.22 -24.00 -17.91
C PRO A 164 -28.65 -23.43 -17.88
N THR A 165 -29.31 -23.37 -16.71
CA THR A 165 -30.71 -22.93 -16.56
C THR A 165 -30.89 -21.41 -16.38
N GLY A 166 -29.79 -20.65 -16.33
CA GLY A 166 -29.79 -19.19 -16.54
C GLY A 166 -30.04 -18.33 -15.30
N SER A 167 -30.01 -18.89 -14.08
CA SER A 167 -30.17 -18.11 -12.84
C SER A 167 -28.93 -17.26 -12.49
N CYS A 168 -27.77 -17.65 -13.01
CA CYS A 168 -26.49 -16.96 -12.91
C CYS A 168 -26.21 -16.27 -14.25
N SER A 169 -25.89 -14.97 -14.29
CA SER A 169 -25.48 -14.34 -15.55
C SER A 169 -24.18 -15.02 -16.01
N GLN A 170 -24.24 -15.85 -17.05
CA GLN A 170 -23.17 -16.80 -17.43
C GLN A 170 -21.81 -16.17 -17.78
N THR A 171 -21.70 -14.85 -17.74
CA THR A 171 -20.45 -14.13 -17.96
C THR A 171 -20.04 -13.45 -16.66
N PRO A 172 -18.92 -13.87 -16.04
CA PRO A 172 -18.32 -13.15 -14.93
C PRO A 172 -18.17 -11.68 -15.29
N ARG A 173 -18.53 -10.77 -14.37
CA ARG A 173 -18.50 -9.34 -14.67
C ARG A 173 -17.07 -8.94 -15.03
N MET A 174 -16.92 -8.32 -16.20
CA MET A 174 -15.62 -7.92 -16.74
C MET A 174 -14.63 -9.09 -16.90
N GLY A 175 -15.13 -10.31 -17.14
CA GLY A 175 -14.29 -11.50 -17.34
C GLY A 175 -13.50 -11.93 -16.11
N LEU A 176 -13.81 -11.39 -14.92
CA LEU A 176 -13.07 -11.65 -13.67
C LEU A 176 -13.76 -12.73 -12.85
N MET A 177 -13.02 -13.80 -12.53
CA MET A 177 -13.43 -14.87 -11.61
C MET A 177 -12.46 -14.97 -10.43
N LEU A 178 -13.00 -15.08 -9.22
CA LEU A 178 -12.25 -15.06 -7.96
C LEU A 178 -12.59 -16.25 -7.03
N ASP A 179 -13.31 -17.24 -7.54
CA ASP A 179 -13.91 -18.33 -6.76
C ASP A 179 -13.05 -19.58 -6.63
N SER A 180 -12.05 -19.74 -7.50
CA SER A 180 -11.06 -20.82 -7.43
C SER A 180 -9.66 -20.33 -7.82
N ALA A 181 -8.64 -21.12 -7.47
CA ALA A 181 -7.25 -20.81 -7.83
C ALA A 181 -7.04 -20.78 -9.34
N ASP A 182 -7.59 -21.76 -10.07
CA ASP A 182 -7.48 -21.81 -11.53
C ASP A 182 -8.17 -20.62 -12.17
N ALA A 183 -9.34 -20.24 -11.69
CA ALA A 183 -10.07 -19.09 -12.19
C ALA A 183 -9.31 -17.77 -11.96
N ILE A 184 -8.70 -17.58 -10.77
CA ILE A 184 -7.85 -16.42 -10.48
C ILE A 184 -6.63 -16.39 -11.41
N ARG A 185 -5.98 -17.53 -11.63
CA ARG A 185 -4.81 -17.64 -12.52
C ARG A 185 -5.17 -17.31 -13.97
N GLU A 186 -6.32 -17.81 -14.43
CA GLU A 186 -6.78 -17.65 -15.80
C GLU A 186 -7.33 -16.25 -16.08
N THR A 187 -7.94 -15.59 -15.09
CA THR A 187 -8.72 -14.35 -15.34
C THR A 187 -8.20 -13.10 -14.64
N ALA A 188 -7.40 -13.21 -13.58
CA ALA A 188 -6.97 -12.05 -12.79
C ALA A 188 -5.47 -11.78 -12.88
N ILE A 189 -4.64 -12.80 -12.63
CA ILE A 189 -3.18 -12.59 -12.54
C ILE A 189 -2.59 -12.27 -13.90
N GLY A 190 -1.96 -11.10 -14.02
CA GLY A 190 -1.33 -10.63 -15.25
C GLY A 190 -2.31 -10.37 -16.40
N LYS A 191 -3.63 -10.34 -16.13
CA LYS A 191 -4.65 -10.02 -17.14
C LYS A 191 -4.96 -8.53 -17.11
N PRO A 192 -5.16 -7.86 -18.27
CA PRO A 192 -5.50 -6.45 -18.29
C PRO A 192 -6.89 -6.23 -17.69
N ALA A 193 -7.04 -5.19 -16.88
CA ALA A 193 -8.34 -4.76 -16.40
C ALA A 193 -9.07 -4.01 -17.50
N HIS A 194 -10.19 -4.56 -18.00
CA HIS A 194 -10.93 -4.01 -19.14
C HIS A 194 -11.31 -2.52 -19.00
N GLU A 195 -11.55 -2.04 -17.78
CA GLU A 195 -11.88 -0.61 -17.54
C GLU A 195 -10.69 0.35 -17.73
N THR A 196 -9.46 -0.19 -17.76
CA THR A 196 -8.22 0.58 -17.92
C THR A 196 -7.66 0.51 -19.34
N GLU A 197 -8.22 -0.33 -20.20
CA GLU A 197 -7.79 -0.46 -21.58
C GLU A 197 -8.14 0.80 -22.37
N ILE A 198 -7.15 1.37 -23.05
CA ILE A 198 -7.35 2.53 -23.92
C ILE A 198 -6.71 2.33 -25.30
N GLY A 199 -7.39 2.87 -26.32
CA GLY A 199 -6.88 2.89 -27.69
C GLY A 199 -6.87 1.51 -28.36
N SER A 200 -5.90 1.29 -29.24
CA SER A 200 -5.81 0.10 -30.10
C SER A 200 -5.12 -1.10 -29.45
N LYS A 201 -4.63 -0.97 -28.22
CA LYS A 201 -3.89 -2.03 -27.49
C LYS A 201 -4.80 -2.70 -26.48
N THR A 202 -5.80 -3.43 -26.94
CA THR A 202 -6.60 -4.29 -26.06
C THR A 202 -5.88 -5.63 -25.82
N GLY A 203 -6.10 -6.26 -24.68
CA GLY A 203 -5.52 -7.53 -24.28
C GLY A 203 -4.07 -7.45 -23.77
N VAL A 204 -3.45 -6.26 -23.73
CA VAL A 204 -2.03 -6.09 -23.40
C VAL A 204 -1.88 -5.28 -22.12
N VAL A 205 -1.19 -5.86 -21.13
CA VAL A 205 -0.78 -5.17 -19.90
C VAL A 205 0.42 -4.27 -20.18
N LEU A 206 0.43 -3.07 -19.59
CA LEU A 206 1.62 -2.22 -19.55
C LEU A 206 2.23 -2.25 -18.14
N GLU A 207 3.51 -2.58 -18.06
CA GLU A 207 4.22 -2.66 -16.78
C GLU A 207 4.52 -1.25 -16.21
N ASN A 208 4.93 -0.32 -17.07
CA ASN A 208 5.30 1.05 -16.69
C ASN A 208 4.61 2.06 -17.62
N PRO A 209 3.27 2.21 -17.52
CA PRO A 209 2.58 3.19 -18.34
C PRO A 209 2.94 4.61 -17.87
N VAL A 210 3.18 5.51 -18.82
CA VAL A 210 3.41 6.95 -18.55
C VAL A 210 2.28 7.57 -17.70
N ARG A 211 1.08 6.99 -17.77
CA ARG A 211 -0.07 7.36 -16.96
C ARG A 211 -0.55 6.16 -16.16
N LEU A 212 -0.56 6.27 -14.84
CA LEU A 212 -1.09 5.20 -13.98
C LEU A 212 -2.54 4.89 -14.35
N GLY A 213 -2.88 3.61 -14.39
CA GLY A 213 -4.24 3.15 -14.68
C GLY A 213 -4.57 3.02 -16.18
N VAL A 214 -3.56 3.07 -17.04
CA VAL A 214 -3.68 2.71 -18.47
C VAL A 214 -3.21 1.27 -18.66
N ASN A 215 -4.06 0.42 -19.23
CA ASN A 215 -3.76 -0.99 -19.50
C ASN A 215 -3.18 -1.72 -18.27
N MET A 216 -3.74 -1.41 -17.11
CA MET A 216 -3.29 -1.90 -15.82
C MET A 216 -3.69 -3.36 -15.66
N PRO A 217 -2.84 -4.22 -15.08
CA PRO A 217 -3.25 -5.57 -14.75
C PRO A 217 -4.31 -5.58 -13.64
N ILE A 218 -5.21 -6.57 -13.64
CA ILE A 218 -6.18 -6.79 -12.57
C ILE A 218 -5.42 -7.08 -11.27
N VAL A 219 -4.50 -8.04 -11.33
CA VAL A 219 -3.50 -8.35 -10.30
C VAL A 219 -2.11 -8.37 -10.94
N ASP A 220 -1.22 -7.50 -10.47
CA ASP A 220 0.20 -7.46 -10.84
C ASP A 220 1.03 -8.17 -9.75
N PRO A 221 1.56 -9.38 -9.99
CA PRO A 221 2.45 -10.03 -9.04
C PRO A 221 3.57 -9.10 -8.54
N PHE A 222 3.80 -9.08 -7.23
CA PHE A 222 4.77 -8.25 -6.52
C PHE A 222 4.44 -6.75 -6.47
N ARG A 223 3.42 -6.27 -7.19
CA ARG A 223 3.09 -4.85 -7.33
C ARG A 223 1.62 -4.55 -7.00
N PRO A 224 1.24 -4.54 -5.70
CA PRO A 224 -0.12 -4.18 -5.31
C PRO A 224 -0.50 -2.75 -5.73
N ASP A 225 0.47 -1.86 -5.79
CA ASP A 225 0.39 -0.47 -6.26
C ASP A 225 0.20 -0.35 -7.78
N ASN A 226 0.43 -1.43 -8.55
CA ASN A 226 0.07 -1.53 -9.96
C ASN A 226 -1.10 -2.50 -10.23
N SER A 227 -1.83 -2.92 -9.19
CA SER A 227 -2.96 -3.85 -9.32
C SER A 227 -4.32 -3.14 -9.31
N TYR A 228 -5.06 -3.19 -10.40
CA TYR A 228 -6.36 -2.52 -10.54
C TYR A 228 -7.39 -2.96 -9.50
N LEU A 229 -7.39 -4.24 -9.14
CA LEU A 229 -8.29 -4.80 -8.12
C LEU A 229 -8.15 -4.05 -6.79
N MET A 230 -6.93 -3.69 -6.39
CA MET A 230 -6.71 -2.95 -5.16
C MET A 230 -7.45 -1.60 -5.19
N TYR A 231 -7.29 -0.84 -6.26
CA TYR A 231 -7.95 0.47 -6.37
C TYR A 231 -9.48 0.39 -6.45
N LYS A 232 -10.03 -0.69 -7.04
CA LYS A 232 -11.49 -0.96 -7.01
C LYS A 232 -12.01 -1.22 -5.60
N LEU A 233 -11.27 -1.98 -4.79
CA LEU A 233 -11.62 -2.27 -3.40
C LEU A 233 -11.43 -1.05 -2.48
N LEU A 234 -10.39 -0.26 -2.72
CA LEU A 234 -10.04 0.93 -1.93
C LEU A 234 -11.01 2.11 -2.14
N ARG A 235 -11.72 2.17 -3.27
CA ARG A 235 -12.75 3.19 -3.49
C ARG A 235 -14.02 2.95 -2.67
N LYS A 236 -14.23 1.75 -2.12
CA LYS A 236 -15.36 1.45 -1.25
C LYS A 236 -15.02 1.91 0.17
N THR A 237 -15.64 2.99 0.62
CA THR A 237 -15.41 3.56 1.97
C THR A 237 -15.68 2.56 3.10
N ASP A 238 -16.64 1.66 2.89
CA ASP A 238 -16.96 0.58 3.83
C ASP A 238 -15.79 -0.38 4.06
N SER A 239 -14.83 -0.44 3.13
CA SER A 239 -13.63 -1.27 3.28
C SER A 239 -12.70 -0.80 4.41
N PHE A 240 -12.94 0.40 4.96
CA PHE A 240 -12.15 1.01 6.03
C PHE A 240 -12.88 1.07 7.38
N ARG A 241 -14.15 0.64 7.43
CA ARG A 241 -14.89 0.60 8.68
C ARG A 241 -14.30 -0.47 9.61
N THR A 242 -14.25 -0.17 10.90
CA THR A 242 -14.03 -1.18 11.94
C THR A 242 -15.27 -2.06 12.10
N ALA A 243 -15.11 -3.24 12.72
CA ALA A 243 -16.24 -4.12 13.03
C ALA A 243 -17.34 -3.34 13.78
N PRO A 244 -18.64 -3.59 13.53
CA PRO A 244 -19.74 -2.91 14.23
C PRO A 244 -19.66 -3.00 15.76
N ASP A 245 -19.11 -4.11 16.26
CA ASP A 245 -18.97 -4.41 17.68
C ASP A 245 -17.54 -4.21 18.21
N ALA A 246 -16.61 -3.79 17.35
CA ALA A 246 -15.29 -3.39 17.83
C ALA A 246 -15.47 -2.08 18.62
N PRO A 247 -14.95 -1.97 19.85
CA PRO A 247 -14.90 -0.68 20.52
C PRO A 247 -14.29 0.32 19.54
N GLN A 248 -14.93 1.47 19.39
CA GLN A 248 -14.73 2.48 18.33
C GLN A 248 -13.36 3.17 18.40
N THR A 249 -12.36 2.50 18.95
CA THR A 249 -11.15 3.05 19.51
C THR A 249 -9.95 2.42 18.81
N VAL A 250 -9.28 3.29 18.05
CA VAL A 250 -7.93 3.10 17.48
C VAL A 250 -7.88 2.08 16.35
N CYS A 251 -7.55 2.55 15.14
CA CYS A 251 -7.10 1.66 14.08
C CYS A 251 -5.99 0.76 14.59
N ASP A 252 -6.18 -0.55 14.45
CA ASP A 252 -5.05 -1.44 14.43
C ASP A 252 -4.19 -1.05 13.21
N THR A 253 -3.08 -0.38 13.46
CA THR A 253 -2.10 0.04 12.46
C THR A 253 -0.76 -0.56 12.85
N ARG A 254 -0.09 -1.18 11.88
CA ARG A 254 1.29 -1.65 12.09
C ARG A 254 2.33 -0.51 12.04
N TYR A 255 1.90 0.70 11.71
CA TYR A 255 2.76 1.88 11.57
C TYR A 255 2.71 2.74 12.82
N GLN A 256 3.86 3.30 13.17
CA GLN A 256 3.99 4.25 14.28
C GLN A 256 3.31 5.58 13.95
N VAL A 257 3.23 5.94 12.67
CA VAL A 257 2.49 7.12 12.22
C VAL A 257 0.99 6.85 12.31
N GLY A 258 0.39 7.30 13.40
CA GLY A 258 -1.04 7.19 13.67
C GLY A 258 -1.92 7.92 12.65
N PHE A 259 -3.22 7.67 12.74
CA PHE A 259 -4.23 8.28 11.90
C PHE A 259 -4.84 9.52 12.57
N GLY A 260 -4.25 10.68 12.33
CA GLY A 260 -4.75 11.93 12.90
C GLY A 260 -4.81 11.93 14.44
N PRO A 261 -5.40 12.97 15.06
CA PRO A 261 -5.47 13.09 16.50
C PRO A 261 -6.38 12.04 17.16
N ASP A 262 -7.41 11.57 16.46
CA ASP A 262 -8.45 10.71 17.01
C ASP A 262 -8.19 9.20 16.79
N GLY A 263 -7.12 8.85 16.06
CA GLY A 263 -6.76 7.45 15.79
C GLY A 263 -7.76 6.69 14.92
N GLU A 264 -8.71 7.39 14.29
CA GLU A 264 -9.75 6.82 13.43
C GLU A 264 -9.16 6.24 12.14
N CYS A 265 -9.91 5.39 11.42
CA CYS A 265 -9.47 4.78 10.16
C CYS A 265 -10.11 5.50 8.98
N PRO A 266 -9.72 6.75 8.66
CA PRO A 266 -10.39 7.47 7.63
C PRO A 266 -10.24 6.72 6.31
N PRO A 267 -11.34 6.44 5.60
CA PRO A 267 -11.23 6.07 4.21
C PRO A 267 -10.49 7.18 3.44
N PRO A 268 -10.09 6.93 2.18
CA PRO A 268 -9.55 8.00 1.34
C PRO A 268 -10.52 9.19 1.35
N PRO A 269 -10.02 10.44 1.48
CA PRO A 269 -10.88 11.62 1.44
C PRO A 269 -11.81 11.57 0.22
N ALA A 270 -13.03 12.11 0.33
CA ALA A 270 -14.01 12.07 -0.77
C ALA A 270 -13.43 12.64 -2.09
N ALA A 271 -12.65 13.73 -2.00
CA ALA A 271 -11.94 14.31 -3.13
C ALA A 271 -10.91 13.34 -3.75
N GLU A 272 -10.21 12.56 -2.94
CA GLU A 272 -9.26 11.55 -3.43
C GLU A 272 -9.97 10.38 -4.09
N SER A 273 -11.07 9.90 -3.50
CA SER A 273 -11.92 8.88 -4.10
C SER A 273 -12.52 9.33 -5.43
N GLN A 274 -12.86 10.60 -5.56
CA GLN A 274 -13.32 11.22 -6.81
C GLN A 274 -12.18 11.29 -7.85
N ARG A 275 -10.99 11.74 -7.47
CA ARG A 275 -9.82 11.77 -8.36
C ARG A 275 -9.48 10.37 -8.90
N LEU A 276 -9.51 9.34 -8.06
CA LEU A 276 -9.29 7.96 -8.51
C LEU A 276 -10.32 7.54 -9.57
N ARG A 277 -11.60 7.88 -9.33
CA ARG A 277 -12.70 7.59 -10.26
C ARG A 277 -12.50 8.26 -11.60
N GLU A 278 -12.17 9.55 -11.58
CA GLU A 278 -11.99 10.38 -12.78
C GLU A 278 -10.72 9.96 -13.54
N TRP A 279 -9.68 9.51 -12.83
CA TRP A 279 -8.41 9.17 -13.46
C TRP A 279 -8.41 7.81 -14.15
N PHE A 280 -8.84 6.74 -13.46
CA PHE A 280 -8.77 5.38 -14.02
C PHE A 280 -9.69 4.32 -13.40
N VAL A 281 -10.20 4.51 -12.18
CA VAL A 281 -11.07 3.52 -11.53
C VAL A 281 -12.53 3.84 -11.87
N ARG A 282 -12.95 3.54 -13.10
CA ARG A 282 -14.29 3.85 -13.59
C ARG A 282 -15.37 3.04 -12.86
N GLY A 283 -16.64 3.34 -13.14
CA GLY A 283 -17.78 2.61 -12.57
C GLY A 283 -17.92 2.65 -11.04
N GLU A 284 -18.70 1.72 -10.52
CA GLU A 284 -18.90 1.50 -9.09
C GLU A 284 -17.65 0.84 -8.45
N PRO A 285 -17.37 1.13 -7.17
CA PRO A 285 -16.33 0.43 -6.43
C PRO A 285 -16.73 -1.03 -6.16
N MET A 286 -15.76 -1.86 -5.78
CA MET A 286 -16.02 -3.24 -5.35
C MET A 286 -15.96 -3.36 -3.82
N PRO A 287 -16.79 -4.23 -3.22
CA PRO A 287 -17.93 -4.92 -3.83
C PRO A 287 -19.08 -3.96 -4.21
N LEU A 288 -19.95 -4.39 -5.14
CA LEU A 288 -21.03 -3.55 -5.71
C LEU A 288 -22.16 -3.28 -4.70
N GLY A 289 -22.82 -2.13 -4.82
CA GLY A 289 -23.98 -1.77 -4.00
C GLY A 289 -23.66 -1.81 -2.50
N ASP A 290 -24.51 -2.50 -1.72
CA ASP A 290 -24.36 -2.65 -0.26
C ASP A 290 -23.47 -3.84 0.15
N LEU A 291 -22.87 -4.55 -0.81
CA LEU A 291 -21.98 -5.66 -0.52
C LEU A 291 -20.70 -5.17 0.15
N LYS A 292 -20.16 -6.00 1.05
CA LYS A 292 -18.96 -5.70 1.85
C LYS A 292 -17.88 -6.74 1.64
N LEU A 293 -16.63 -6.26 1.70
CA LEU A 293 -15.43 -7.08 1.57
C LEU A 293 -15.20 -8.00 2.78
N ASP A 294 -15.73 -7.64 3.94
CA ASP A 294 -15.87 -8.49 5.12
C ASP A 294 -16.88 -7.80 6.05
N ASN A 295 -17.68 -8.57 6.79
CA ASN A 295 -18.62 -7.98 7.75
C ASN A 295 -17.95 -7.64 9.09
N ASN A 296 -16.84 -8.30 9.39
CA ASN A 296 -16.14 -8.19 10.67
C ASN A 296 -14.90 -7.29 10.52
N ASP A 297 -14.02 -7.59 9.56
CA ASP A 297 -12.77 -6.81 9.40
C ASP A 297 -12.40 -6.62 7.92
N PRO A 298 -13.06 -5.67 7.24
CA PRO A 298 -12.82 -5.44 5.82
C PRO A 298 -11.42 -4.87 5.56
N ARG A 299 -10.80 -4.22 6.54
CA ARG A 299 -9.47 -3.62 6.40
C ARG A 299 -8.37 -4.67 6.52
N ALA A 300 -8.46 -5.60 7.47
CA ALA A 300 -7.54 -6.75 7.50
C ALA A 300 -7.63 -7.56 6.21
N ARG A 301 -8.82 -7.67 5.62
CA ARG A 301 -9.04 -8.30 4.32
C ARG A 301 -8.32 -7.55 3.19
N LEU A 302 -8.39 -6.22 3.13
CA LEU A 302 -7.61 -5.41 2.19
C LEU A 302 -6.10 -5.65 2.34
N ARG A 303 -5.59 -5.66 3.58
CA ARG A 303 -4.17 -5.91 3.87
C ARG A 303 -3.73 -7.31 3.44
N LEU A 304 -4.58 -8.33 3.67
CA LEU A 304 -4.32 -9.69 3.24
C LEU A 304 -4.19 -9.79 1.71
N ILE A 305 -5.10 -9.16 0.97
CA ILE A 305 -5.05 -9.13 -0.50
C ILE A 305 -3.78 -8.38 -0.97
N GLN A 306 -3.49 -7.20 -0.41
CA GLN A 306 -2.26 -6.47 -0.72
C GLN A 306 -1.00 -7.32 -0.47
N ARG A 307 -0.93 -8.02 0.67
CA ARG A 307 0.21 -8.86 1.05
C ARG A 307 0.36 -10.04 0.10
N TRP A 308 -0.74 -10.72 -0.23
CA TRP A 308 -0.75 -11.79 -1.22
C TRP A 308 -0.20 -11.34 -2.57
N ILE A 309 -0.63 -10.18 -3.07
CA ILE A 309 -0.12 -9.62 -4.32
C ILE A 309 1.38 -9.31 -4.20
N ARG A 310 1.80 -8.65 -3.10
CA ARG A 310 3.21 -8.32 -2.83
C ARG A 310 4.11 -9.55 -2.76
N GLU A 311 3.60 -10.68 -2.28
CA GLU A 311 4.29 -11.97 -2.24
C GLU A 311 4.28 -12.71 -3.60
N GLY A 312 3.82 -12.06 -4.67
CA GLY A 312 3.82 -12.59 -6.03
C GLY A 312 2.50 -13.23 -6.46
N ALA A 313 1.41 -12.97 -5.74
CA ALA A 313 0.07 -13.53 -6.01
C ALA A 313 0.09 -15.06 -6.17
N ARG A 314 0.88 -15.74 -5.32
CA ARG A 314 1.15 -17.17 -5.42
C ARG A 314 -0.12 -18.02 -5.21
N LEU A 315 -0.24 -19.08 -6.01
CA LEU A 315 -1.36 -20.04 -6.01
C LEU A 315 -0.87 -21.50 -6.08
N ASP A 316 0.41 -21.74 -5.83
CA ASP A 316 1.06 -23.04 -5.94
C ASP A 316 0.67 -24.02 -4.83
N ALA A 317 0.22 -23.52 -3.67
CA ALA A 317 -0.27 -24.33 -2.56
C ALA A 317 -1.80 -24.54 -2.59
N CYS A 318 -2.48 -24.25 -3.70
CA CYS A 318 -3.92 -24.45 -3.82
C CYS A 318 -4.25 -25.92 -4.13
N PRO A 319 -5.28 -26.51 -3.48
CA PRO A 319 -5.85 -27.75 -3.96
C PRO A 319 -6.38 -27.53 -5.39
N GLN A 320 -6.07 -28.48 -6.28
CA GLN A 320 -6.63 -28.56 -7.63
C GLN A 320 -8.10 -29.00 -7.57
#